data_AF-A0A1V5JHE3-F1
#
_entry.id   AF-A0A1V5JHE3-F1
#
_cell.length_a   1.000
_cell.length_b   1.000
_cell.length_c   1.000
_cell.angle_alpha   90.00
_cell.angle_beta   90.00
_cell.angle_gamma   90.00
#
_symmetry.space_group_name_H-M   'P 1'
#
loop_
_entity.id
_entity.type
_entity.pdbx_description
1 polymer ?
#
loop_
_entity_poly.entity_id
_entity_poly.type
_entity_poly.pdbx_seq_one_letter_code
_entity_poly.pdbx_strand_id
1 'polypeptide(L)'
;MHYKFTSKMVVHFTPEKVVQFGRNNQLILKAGYLVDKLRLSKGFDEERIDLGNLDSIEIIKISLMIIGGLLFINNIPTFLTYLVYSFKAEQIGITSNNDYLFKLGVSAINIIIGYLIFTNSAFLSKHLNKEK
;
A
#
# COMPACT_ATOMS: atom_id res chain seq x y z
N MET A 1 -52.09 20.35 3.44
CA MET A 1 -50.62 20.30 3.52
C MET A 1 -50.22 19.77 4.89
N HIS A 2 -49.79 18.50 4.97
CA HIS A 2 -49.12 17.94 6.14
C HIS A 2 -48.26 16.76 5.67
N TYR A 3 -46.94 16.96 5.59
CA TYR A 3 -45.98 15.91 5.30
C TYR A 3 -45.72 15.14 6.59
N LYS A 4 -46.23 13.90 6.66
CA LYS A 4 -46.04 12.98 7.78
C LYS A 4 -44.78 12.19 7.50
N PHE A 5 -43.67 12.53 8.16
CA PHE A 5 -42.44 11.75 8.10
C PHE A 5 -42.69 10.36 8.70
N THR A 6 -42.78 9.37 7.83
CA THR A 6 -42.96 7.97 8.17
C THR A 6 -41.66 7.41 8.78
N SER A 7 -41.77 6.97 10.02
CA SER A 7 -40.77 6.23 10.80
C SER A 7 -40.44 4.88 10.14
N LYS A 8 -39.56 4.88 9.13
CA LYS A 8 -39.09 3.66 8.46
C LYS A 8 -37.62 3.69 8.02
N MET A 9 -36.80 4.45 8.73
CA MET A 9 -35.34 4.42 8.57
C MET A 9 -34.66 4.32 9.94
N VAL A 10 -34.96 3.25 10.67
CA VAL A 10 -34.09 2.82 11.77
C VAL A 10 -33.09 1.85 11.15
N VAL A 11 -31.92 2.36 10.79
CA VAL A 11 -30.77 1.51 10.46
C VAL A 11 -30.48 0.72 11.74
N HIS A 12 -30.83 -0.56 11.75
CA HIS A 12 -30.51 -1.46 12.86
C HIS A 12 -28.99 -1.66 12.90
N PHE A 13 -28.32 -0.80 13.66
CA PHE A 13 -26.92 -0.94 14.01
C PHE A 13 -26.80 -2.05 15.06
N THR A 14 -26.62 -3.28 14.61
CA THR A 14 -26.20 -4.38 15.50
C THR A 14 -24.78 -4.11 15.98
N PRO A 15 -24.45 -4.41 17.25
CA PRO A 15 -23.14 -4.09 17.84
C PRO A 15 -21.97 -4.65 17.02
N GLU A 16 -22.14 -5.81 16.37
CA GLU A 16 -21.15 -6.39 15.45
C GLU A 16 -20.83 -5.50 14.24
N LYS A 17 -21.84 -4.84 13.66
CA LYS A 17 -21.66 -3.93 12.51
C LYS A 17 -20.97 -2.63 12.92
N VAL A 18 -21.22 -2.14 14.14
CA VAL A 18 -20.57 -0.94 14.68
C VAL A 18 -19.08 -1.20 14.95
N VAL A 19 -18.73 -2.38 15.48
CA VAL A 19 -17.34 -2.79 15.70
C VAL A 19 -16.58 -2.97 14.39
N GLN A 20 -17.20 -3.60 13.37
CA GLN A 20 -16.63 -3.72 12.02
C GLN A 20 -16.37 -2.35 11.37
N PHE A 21 -17.32 -1.42 11.50
CA PHE A 21 -17.17 -0.07 10.94
C PHE A 21 -16.06 0.72 11.65
N GLY A 22 -15.98 0.62 12.98
CA GLY A 22 -14.93 1.25 13.79
C GLY A 22 -13.53 0.73 13.48
N ARG A 23 -13.38 -0.58 13.21
CA ARG A 23 -12.10 -1.19 12.85
C ARG A 23 -11.55 -0.68 11.51
N ASN A 24 -12.43 -0.49 10.53
CA ASN A 24 -12.02 -0.03 9.19
C ASN A 24 -11.69 1.48 9.19
N ASN A 25 -12.39 2.28 10.01
CA ASN A 25 -12.18 3.73 10.04
C ASN A 25 -10.80 4.13 10.57
N GLN A 26 -10.23 3.34 11.50
CA GLN A 26 -8.87 3.56 12.01
C GLN A 26 -7.80 3.44 10.92
N LEU A 27 -8.00 2.52 9.96
CA LEU A 27 -7.07 2.35 8.83
C LEU A 27 -7.13 3.54 7.88
N ILE A 28 -8.31 4.10 7.65
CA ILE A 28 -8.53 5.25 6.75
C ILE A 28 -7.88 6.52 7.34
N LEU A 29 -8.04 6.77 8.64
CA LEU A 29 -7.42 7.92 9.31
C LEU A 29 -5.89 7.84 9.29
N LYS A 30 -5.34 6.64 9.50
CA LYS A 30 -3.88 6.42 9.43
C LYS A 30 -3.35 6.55 8.01
N ALA A 31 -4.12 6.09 7.02
CA ALA A 31 -3.79 6.30 5.61
C ALA A 31 -3.77 7.79 5.26
N GLY A 32 -4.77 8.56 5.72
CA GLY A 32 -4.80 10.03 5.53
C GLY A 32 -3.56 10.72 6.10
N TYR A 33 -3.16 10.40 7.33
CA TYR A 33 -1.95 10.93 7.93
C TYR A 33 -0.66 10.57 7.15
N LEU A 34 -0.57 9.36 6.61
CA LEU A 34 0.56 8.94 5.79
C LEU A 34 0.60 9.68 4.45
N VAL A 35 -0.55 9.88 3.80
CA VAL A 35 -0.69 10.64 2.56
C VAL A 35 -0.23 12.08 2.75
N ASP A 36 -0.67 12.72 3.84
CA ASP A 36 -0.30 14.10 4.16
C ASP A 36 1.19 14.23 4.51
N LYS A 37 1.73 13.28 5.28
CA LYS A 37 3.15 13.28 5.70
C LYS A 37 4.10 13.04 4.54
N LEU A 38 3.73 12.15 3.62
CA LEU A 38 4.49 11.86 2.41
C LEU A 38 4.19 12.86 1.28
N ARG A 39 3.29 13.83 1.51
CA ARG A 39 2.85 14.86 0.54
C ARG A 39 2.34 14.24 -0.77
N LEU A 40 1.73 13.06 -0.71
CA LEU A 40 1.19 12.38 -1.91
C LEU A 40 0.09 13.21 -2.58
N SER A 41 -0.58 14.12 -1.88
CA SER A 41 -1.60 15.00 -2.47
C SER A 41 -1.02 16.18 -3.25
N LYS A 42 0.26 16.53 -3.07
CA LYS A 42 0.85 17.72 -3.69
C LYS A 42 1.40 17.40 -5.07
N GLY A 43 0.90 18.11 -6.09
CA GLY A 43 1.25 17.90 -7.50
C GLY A 43 0.11 17.31 -8.35
N PHE A 44 -1.03 17.01 -7.73
CA PHE A 44 -2.26 16.58 -8.43
C PHE A 44 -3.22 17.74 -8.77
N ASP A 45 -2.89 18.97 -8.36
CA ASP A 45 -3.68 20.18 -8.63
C ASP A 45 -3.51 20.69 -10.08
N GLU A 46 -2.58 20.10 -10.85
CA GLU A 46 -2.42 20.38 -12.28
C GLU A 46 -3.38 19.48 -13.08
N GLU A 47 -4.52 20.03 -13.44
CA GLU A 47 -5.65 19.36 -14.11
C GLU A 47 -5.34 18.86 -15.55
N ARG A 48 -4.08 18.91 -15.99
CA ARG A 48 -3.65 18.47 -17.32
C ARG A 48 -2.29 17.80 -17.25
N ILE A 49 -2.29 16.47 -17.34
CA ILE A 49 -1.09 15.71 -17.68
C ILE A 49 -0.90 15.84 -19.19
N ASP A 50 -0.02 16.75 -19.62
CA ASP A 50 0.34 16.89 -21.04
C ASP A 50 1.29 15.75 -21.45
N LEU A 51 0.70 14.65 -21.94
CA LEU A 51 1.42 13.45 -22.37
C LEU A 51 2.01 13.58 -23.79
N GLY A 52 1.81 14.71 -24.48
CA GLY A 52 2.08 14.86 -25.91
C GLY A 52 3.55 14.78 -26.31
N ASN A 53 4.49 14.89 -25.36
CA ASN A 53 5.93 14.95 -25.62
C ASN A 53 6.76 14.03 -24.71
N LEU A 54 6.13 13.02 -24.10
CA LEU A 54 6.85 12.09 -23.22
C LEU A 54 7.80 11.21 -24.00
N ASP A 55 9.08 11.28 -23.64
CA ASP A 55 10.10 10.40 -24.20
C ASP A 55 9.86 8.94 -23.75
N SER A 56 10.26 7.97 -24.56
CA SER A 56 10.14 6.54 -24.22
C SER A 56 10.82 6.21 -22.88
N ILE A 57 11.91 6.92 -22.57
CA ILE A 57 12.64 6.78 -21.30
C ILE A 57 11.80 7.24 -20.10
N GLU A 58 11.01 8.30 -20.27
CA GLU A 58 10.15 8.85 -19.22
C GLU A 58 8.98 7.90 -18.92
N ILE A 59 8.39 7.31 -19.95
CA ILE A 59 7.33 6.29 -19.82
C ILE A 59 7.86 5.07 -19.05
N ILE A 60 9.07 4.59 -19.38
CA ILE A 60 9.72 3.47 -18.68
C ILE A 60 10.00 3.83 -17.22
N LYS A 61 10.48 5.06 -16.95
CA LYS A 61 10.76 5.53 -15.59
C LYS A 61 9.49 5.58 -14.73
N ILE A 62 8.39 6.12 -15.26
CA ILE A 62 7.10 6.18 -14.55
C ILE A 62 6.59 4.76 -14.28
N SER A 63 6.67 3.88 -15.28
CA SER A 63 6.26 2.48 -15.15
C SER A 63 7.05 1.74 -14.05
N LEU A 64 8.37 1.90 -14.03
CA LEU A 64 9.23 1.34 -12.99
C LEU A 64 8.91 1.90 -11.60
N MET A 65 8.62 3.19 -11.51
CA MET A 65 8.21 3.81 -10.25
C MET A 65 6.89 3.22 -9.73
N ILE A 66 5.89 3.03 -10.61
CA ILE A 66 4.61 2.41 -10.23
C ILE A 66 4.81 0.95 -9.80
N ILE A 67 5.56 0.16 -10.57
CA ILE A 67 5.81 -1.26 -10.27
C ILE A 67 6.57 -1.41 -8.95
N GLY A 68 7.65 -0.65 -8.76
CA GLY A 68 8.45 -0.68 -7.53
C GLY A 68 7.65 -0.23 -6.32
N GLY A 69 6.85 0.83 -6.46
CA GLY A 69 5.96 1.33 -5.41
C GLY A 69 4.89 0.33 -5.01
N LEU A 70 4.22 -0.30 -5.97
CA LEU A 70 3.23 -1.34 -5.71
C LEU A 70 3.85 -2.57 -5.04
N LEU A 71 5.03 -3.01 -5.50
CA LEU A 71 5.75 -4.13 -4.90
C LEU A 71 6.10 -3.83 -3.43
N PHE A 72 6.58 -2.62 -3.14
CA PHE A 72 6.89 -2.18 -1.79
C PHE A 72 5.65 -2.15 -0.88
N ILE A 73 4.59 -1.45 -1.31
CA ILE A 73 3.36 -1.28 -0.51
C ILE A 73 2.67 -2.62 -0.25
N ASN A 74 2.61 -3.51 -1.25
CA ASN A 74 1.93 -4.80 -1.12
C ASN A 74 2.66 -5.78 -0.20
N ASN A 75 4.00 -5.68 -0.09
CA ASN A 75 4.79 -6.60 0.74
C ASN A 75 4.96 -6.11 2.19
N ILE A 76 4.78 -4.81 2.49
CA ILE A 76 4.86 -4.28 3.86
C ILE A 76 3.91 -4.99 4.85
N PRO A 77 2.59 -5.11 4.58
CA PRO A 77 1.67 -5.74 5.52
C PRO A 77 2.01 -7.20 5.77
N THR A 78 2.42 -7.90 4.71
CA THR A 78 2.85 -9.32 4.75
C THR A 78 4.09 -9.47 5.62
N PHE A 79 5.10 -8.61 5.45
CA PHE A 79 6.30 -8.59 6.27
C PHE A 79 5.99 -8.34 7.74
N LEU A 80 5.20 -7.31 8.05
CA LEU A 80 4.81 -7.01 9.43
C LEU A 80 4.05 -8.16 10.10
N THR A 81 3.18 -8.84 9.34
CA THR A 81 2.41 -9.99 9.83
C THR A 81 3.34 -11.14 10.22
N TYR A 82 4.23 -11.54 9.31
CA TYR A 82 5.17 -12.63 9.60
C TYR A 82 6.21 -12.25 10.64
N LEU A 83 6.62 -10.97 10.71
CA LEU A 83 7.49 -10.46 11.77
C LEU A 83 6.87 -10.70 13.15
N VAL A 84 5.60 -10.31 13.33
CA VAL A 84 4.88 -10.55 14.59
C VAL A 84 4.72 -12.05 14.87
N TYR A 85 4.43 -12.86 13.86
CA TYR A 85 4.28 -14.31 14.04
C TYR A 85 5.58 -15.00 14.43
N SER A 86 6.71 -14.63 13.81
CA SER A 86 8.03 -15.15 14.17
C SER A 86 8.38 -14.83 15.63
N PHE A 87 8.17 -13.58 16.07
CA PHE A 87 8.40 -13.20 17.47
C PHE A 87 7.49 -13.93 18.46
N LYS A 88 6.21 -14.13 18.11
CA LYS A 88 5.26 -14.87 18.96
C LYS A 88 5.61 -16.36 19.03
N ALA A 89 6.02 -16.97 17.92
CA ALA A 89 6.41 -18.39 17.90
C ALA A 89 7.63 -18.65 18.81
N GLU A 90 8.62 -17.75 18.79
CA GLU A 90 9.78 -17.82 19.69
C GLU A 90 9.40 -17.75 21.18
N GLN A 91 8.43 -16.90 21.55
CA GLN A 91 8.01 -16.75 22.95
C GLN A 91 7.20 -17.93 23.49
N ILE A 92 6.37 -18.56 22.66
CA ILE A 92 5.42 -19.60 23.10
C ILE A 92 6.06 -21.00 23.03
N GLY A 93 7.30 -21.11 22.53
CA GLY A 93 8.01 -22.39 22.38
C GLY A 93 7.36 -23.33 21.37
N ILE A 94 6.42 -22.84 20.58
CA ILE A 94 5.87 -23.54 19.42
C ILE A 94 7.03 -23.59 18.42
N THR A 95 7.48 -24.79 18.06
CA THR A 95 8.51 -25.00 17.04
C THR A 95 8.25 -24.05 15.88
N SER A 96 9.11 -23.05 15.73
CA SER A 96 8.99 -22.05 14.68
C SER A 96 8.83 -22.79 13.36
N ASN A 97 7.62 -22.77 12.80
CA ASN A 97 7.40 -23.34 11.48
C ASN A 97 8.36 -22.62 10.53
N ASN A 98 9.30 -23.36 9.94
CA ASN A 98 10.29 -22.83 8.99
C ASN A 98 9.64 -21.97 7.89
N ASP A 99 8.37 -22.25 7.57
CA ASP A 99 7.53 -21.49 6.66
C ASP A 99 7.37 -20.00 7.04
N TYR A 100 7.26 -19.66 8.33
CA TYR A 100 7.11 -18.25 8.75
C TYR A 100 8.40 -17.47 8.54
N LEU A 101 9.54 -18.04 8.90
CA LEU A 101 10.85 -17.44 8.68
C LEU A 101 11.15 -17.29 7.19
N PHE A 102 10.81 -18.30 6.38
CA PHE A 102 10.96 -18.23 4.93
C PHE A 102 10.09 -17.12 4.33
N LYS A 103 8.80 -17.06 4.69
CA LYS A 103 7.89 -16.02 4.19
C LYS A 103 8.28 -14.61 4.67
N LEU A 104 8.80 -14.49 5.89
CA LEU A 104 9.39 -13.26 6.41
C LEU A 104 10.57 -12.82 5.54
N GLY A 105 11.52 -13.71 5.28
CA GLY A 105 12.68 -13.42 4.42
C GLY A 105 12.28 -13.00 3.01
N VAL A 106 11.38 -13.74 2.38
CA VAL A 106 10.88 -13.42 1.03
C VAL A 106 10.20 -12.05 0.99
N SER A 107 9.34 -11.77 1.97
CA SER A 107 8.66 -10.46 2.04
C SER A 107 9.64 -9.31 2.29
N ALA A 108 10.68 -9.52 3.09
CA ALA A 108 11.75 -8.52 3.31
C ALA A 108 12.53 -8.23 2.02
N ILE A 109 12.91 -9.28 1.27
CA ILE A 109 13.60 -9.16 -0.01
C ILE A 109 12.73 -8.39 -1.02
N ASN A 110 11.43 -8.72 -1.12
CA ASN A 110 10.51 -8.03 -2.02
C ASN A 110 10.36 -6.53 -1.68
N ILE A 111 10.36 -6.18 -0.39
CA ILE A 111 10.35 -4.78 0.06
C ILE A 111 11.64 -4.07 -0.38
N ILE A 112 12.80 -4.70 -0.18
CA ILE A 112 14.10 -4.13 -0.58
C ILE A 112 14.16 -3.93 -2.09
N ILE A 113 13.74 -4.93 -2.87
CA ILE A 113 13.69 -4.85 -4.34
C ILE A 113 12.72 -3.75 -4.79
N GLY A 114 11.51 -3.73 -4.23
CA GLY A 114 10.51 -2.70 -4.53
C GLY A 114 11.03 -1.29 -4.24
N TYR A 115 11.66 -1.10 -3.08
CA TYR A 115 12.28 0.16 -2.69
C TYR A 115 13.44 0.56 -3.62
N LEU A 116 14.29 -0.40 -4.01
CA LEU A 116 15.43 -0.15 -4.88
C LEU A 116 14.97 0.28 -6.28
N ILE A 117 13.97 -0.40 -6.84
CA ILE A 117 13.36 -0.07 -8.14
C ILE A 117 12.68 1.30 -8.08
N PHE A 118 11.91 1.56 -7.02
CA PHE A 118 11.21 2.83 -6.83
C PHE A 118 12.19 4.01 -6.77
N THR A 119 13.26 3.88 -5.98
CA THR A 119 14.24 4.93 -5.74
C THR A 119 15.20 5.13 -6.91
N ASN A 120 15.60 4.04 -7.60
CA ASN A 120 16.60 4.09 -8.68
C ASN A 120 15.98 3.99 -10.09
N SER A 121 14.70 4.33 -10.24
CA SER A 121 13.96 4.28 -11.52
C SER A 121 14.67 5.02 -12.66
N ALA A 122 15.37 6.12 -12.38
CA ALA A 122 16.15 6.89 -13.36
C ALA A 122 17.44 6.19 -13.85
N PHE A 123 18.05 5.33 -13.02
CA PHE A 123 19.24 4.56 -13.39
C PHE A 123 18.86 3.34 -14.22
N LEU A 124 17.77 2.67 -13.82
CA LEU A 124 17.24 1.50 -14.52
C LEU A 124 16.72 1.85 -15.92
N SER A 125 15.99 2.97 -16.08
CA SER A 125 15.48 3.37 -17.40
C SER A 125 16.61 3.64 -18.42
N LYS A 126 17.75 4.17 -17.98
CA LYS A 126 18.93 4.36 -18.84
C LYS A 126 19.60 3.05 -19.23
N HIS A 127 19.65 2.05 -18.34
CA HIS A 127 20.22 0.75 -18.65
C HIS A 127 19.32 -0.06 -19.60
N LEU A 128 18.00 -0.02 -19.41
CA LEU A 128 17.05 -0.71 -20.29
C LEU A 128 17.00 -0.11 -21.71
N ASN A 129 17.20 1.20 -21.86
CA ASN A 129 17.20 1.83 -23.19
C ASN A 129 18.54 1.70 -23.94
N LYS A 130 19.61 1.24 -23.27
CA LYS A 130 20.94 1.08 -23.86
C LYS A 130 21.13 -0.28 -24.53
N GLU A 131 20.24 -1.22 -24.29
CA GLU A 131 20.20 -2.56 -24.90
C GLU A 131 19.46 -2.57 -26.26
N LYS A 132 19.24 -1.40 -26.86
CA LYS A 132 18.70 -1.22 -28.22
C LYS A 132 19.69 -0.45 -29.08
#